data_AF-A0A941TU86-F1
#
_entry.id   AF-A0A941TU86-F1
#
_cell.length_a   1.000
_cell.length_b   1.000
_cell.length_c   1.000
_cell.angle_alpha   90.00
_cell.angle_beta   90.00
_cell.angle_gamma   90.00
#
_symmetry.space_group_name_H-M   'P 1'
#
loop_
_entity.id
_entity.type
_entity.pdbx_description
1 polymer ?
#
loop_
_entity_poly.entity_id
_entity_poly.type
_entity_poly.pdbx_seq_one_letter_code
_entity_poly.pdbx_strand_id
1 'polypeptide(L)'
;MLSALAVFGCGHRPEPPRRPELTIQLRWIKGYPAETRRNVETGMDWALSFLGATLPSVSQDLYSWHGNVVTLDLDAAGLAPEAAPAWIALLATLKASDEYRRVGALDIGRFVTLTLCSSPQYFALTGASPSFAEFQARHPQERKSAAVVESGIAKGNRLVEIGPPGRVADIFFVAFEGTGSIADGSFNKVEIETLDFMPNGQLRFGLYDLAGHQKPGTTPELTDAGKPSKCLWCHEINLQQPYKNVTDLPGYYSTAEFRNIVRERMNAVRLYRANLKSRVDFSRTNDHTYAELLYLSFAEPSAARLALEWNEPEAKIRQMLAGSRTHAQRERPVLGDQLYDRADIDRFAPYQTIRVPSQLREAGGYDPDLIKQDAAAAADPGNTVPRAARGP
;
A
#
# COMPACT_ATOMS: atom_id res chain seq x y z
N MET A 1 -47.21 -26.58 40.78
CA MET A 1 -45.76 -26.30 40.80
C MET A 1 -45.30 -26.12 39.36
N LEU A 2 -45.19 -24.87 38.88
CA LEU A 2 -44.55 -24.56 37.60
C LEU A 2 -43.10 -24.16 37.91
N SER A 3 -42.14 -25.00 37.51
CA SER A 3 -40.72 -24.66 37.55
C SER A 3 -40.36 -23.87 36.30
N ALA A 4 -40.04 -22.59 36.47
CA ALA A 4 -39.43 -21.78 35.43
C ALA A 4 -37.94 -22.12 35.33
N LEU A 5 -37.53 -22.72 34.21
CA LEU A 5 -36.11 -22.82 33.85
C LEU A 5 -35.62 -21.46 33.34
N ALA A 6 -34.83 -20.77 34.14
CA ALA A 6 -34.08 -19.60 33.69
C ALA A 6 -32.86 -20.07 32.88
N VAL A 7 -32.92 -19.91 31.56
CA VAL A 7 -31.77 -20.09 30.68
C VAL A 7 -30.91 -18.83 30.79
N PHE A 8 -29.87 -18.87 31.63
CA PHE A 8 -28.80 -17.87 31.62
C PHE A 8 -27.91 -18.13 30.40
N GLY A 9 -28.26 -17.53 29.27
CA GLY A 9 -27.33 -17.44 28.15
C GLY A 9 -26.16 -16.54 28.55
N CYS A 10 -24.96 -17.12 28.70
CA CYS A 10 -23.72 -16.35 28.76
C CYS A 10 -23.52 -15.65 27.42
N GLY A 11 -24.07 -14.45 27.29
CA GLY A 11 -23.74 -13.56 26.18
C GLY A 11 -22.26 -13.23 26.27
N HIS A 12 -21.46 -13.87 25.43
CA HIS A 12 -20.05 -13.55 25.26
C HIS A 12 -19.98 -12.11 24.74
N ARG A 13 -19.77 -11.15 25.65
CA ARG A 13 -19.45 -9.79 25.25
C ARG A 13 -18.01 -9.84 24.72
N PRO A 14 -17.75 -9.42 23.47
CA PRO A 14 -16.38 -9.34 22.98
C PRO A 14 -15.58 -8.45 23.95
N GLU A 15 -14.40 -8.93 24.34
CA GLU A 15 -13.50 -8.14 25.18
C GLU A 15 -13.13 -6.84 24.44
N PRO A 16 -13.02 -5.71 25.14
CA PRO A 16 -12.56 -4.48 24.51
C PRO A 16 -11.13 -4.69 23.95
N PRO A 17 -10.78 -4.00 22.85
CA PRO A 17 -9.46 -4.12 22.26
C PRO A 17 -8.39 -3.70 23.26
N ARG A 18 -7.28 -4.45 23.29
CA ARG A 18 -6.19 -4.20 24.24
C ARG A 18 -5.52 -2.85 24.04
N ARG A 19 -5.47 -2.40 22.78
CA ARG A 19 -4.83 -1.15 22.36
C ARG A 19 -5.80 -0.31 21.51
N PRO A 20 -6.72 0.44 22.14
CA PRO A 20 -7.71 1.26 21.43
C PRO A 20 -7.10 2.31 20.49
N GLU A 21 -5.85 2.72 20.72
CA GLU A 21 -5.12 3.61 19.82
C GLU A 21 -4.82 2.96 18.46
N LEU A 22 -4.76 1.64 18.39
CA LEU A 22 -4.53 0.83 17.19
C LEU A 22 -5.82 0.34 16.52
N THR A 23 -6.99 0.82 16.96
CA THR A 23 -8.26 0.48 16.32
C THR A 23 -8.77 1.62 15.46
N ILE A 24 -9.51 1.32 14.40
CA ILE A 24 -10.17 2.35 13.56
C ILE A 24 -11.51 1.84 13.03
N GLN A 25 -12.52 2.72 13.00
CA GLN A 25 -13.76 2.43 12.30
C GLN A 25 -13.60 2.73 10.81
N LEU A 26 -13.82 1.71 9.98
CA LEU A 26 -13.84 1.85 8.54
C LEU A 26 -15.24 1.57 8.01
N ARG A 27 -15.66 2.26 6.95
CA ARG A 27 -16.94 2.02 6.27
C ARG A 27 -16.70 1.38 4.91
N TRP A 28 -17.43 0.31 4.66
CA TRP A 28 -17.52 -0.33 3.37
C TRP A 28 -18.51 0.42 2.49
N ILE A 29 -17.98 1.13 1.50
CA ILE A 29 -18.73 1.66 0.38
C ILE A 29 -18.50 0.73 -0.81
N LYS A 30 -19.58 0.05 -1.24
CA LYS A 30 -19.50 -0.99 -2.25
C LYS A 30 -18.96 -0.44 -3.58
N GLY A 31 -17.83 -0.98 -4.05
CA GLY A 31 -17.13 -0.50 -5.24
C GLY A 31 -17.77 -0.94 -6.56
N TYR A 32 -18.31 -2.16 -6.60
CA TYR A 32 -18.91 -2.78 -7.78
C TYR A 32 -20.01 -3.78 -7.40
N PRO A 33 -20.97 -4.11 -8.29
CA PRO A 33 -22.17 -4.89 -7.93
C PRO A 33 -21.90 -6.28 -7.33
N ALA A 34 -20.85 -6.97 -7.79
CA ALA A 34 -20.49 -8.30 -7.31
C ALA A 34 -19.66 -8.30 -6.02
N GLU A 35 -19.23 -7.14 -5.50
CA GLU A 35 -18.39 -7.08 -4.30
C GLU A 35 -19.15 -7.59 -3.07
N THR A 36 -18.50 -8.44 -2.30
CA THR A 36 -19.01 -8.99 -1.04
C THR A 36 -18.11 -8.61 0.13
N ARG A 37 -18.63 -8.72 1.36
CA ARG A 37 -17.82 -8.55 2.58
C ARG A 37 -16.56 -9.44 2.55
N ARG A 38 -16.67 -10.68 2.07
CA ARG A 38 -15.52 -11.58 1.96
C ARG A 38 -14.45 -11.03 1.02
N ASN A 39 -14.84 -10.42 -0.11
CA ASN A 39 -13.88 -9.76 -1.00
C ASN A 39 -13.16 -8.61 -0.29
N VAL A 40 -13.91 -7.82 0.49
CA VAL A 40 -13.35 -6.69 1.26
C VAL A 40 -12.38 -7.18 2.33
N GLU A 41 -12.76 -8.19 3.13
CA GLU A 41 -11.87 -8.77 4.15
C GLU A 41 -10.63 -9.39 3.53
N THR A 42 -10.76 -10.14 2.43
CA THR A 42 -9.59 -10.67 1.70
C THR A 42 -8.71 -9.54 1.16
N GLY A 43 -9.29 -8.47 0.60
CA GLY A 43 -8.54 -7.31 0.14
C GLY A 43 -7.81 -6.58 1.28
N MET A 44 -8.45 -6.46 2.45
CA MET A 44 -7.84 -5.88 3.65
C MET A 44 -6.73 -6.77 4.20
N ASP A 45 -6.90 -8.09 4.24
CA ASP A 45 -5.86 -9.03 4.64
C ASP A 45 -4.63 -8.89 3.72
N TRP A 46 -4.83 -8.80 2.40
CA TRP A 46 -3.71 -8.55 1.48
C TRP A 46 -3.08 -7.17 1.66
N ALA A 47 -3.87 -6.10 1.81
CA ALA A 47 -3.36 -4.74 2.02
C ALA A 47 -2.53 -4.63 3.30
N LEU A 48 -3.03 -5.16 4.42
CA LEU A 48 -2.32 -5.17 5.70
C LEU A 48 -1.07 -6.06 5.65
N SER A 49 -1.12 -7.18 4.92
CA SER A 49 0.05 -8.01 4.69
C SER A 49 1.13 -7.24 3.92
N PHE A 50 0.79 -6.52 2.85
CA PHE A 50 1.75 -5.67 2.15
C PHE A 50 2.32 -4.55 3.02
N LEU A 51 1.62 -4.16 4.09
CA LEU A 51 2.08 -3.21 5.10
C LEU A 51 2.82 -3.87 6.28
N GLY A 52 3.18 -5.15 6.16
CA GLY A 52 4.03 -5.86 7.13
C GLY A 52 3.28 -6.61 8.24
N ALA A 53 1.95 -6.59 8.26
CA ALA A 53 1.18 -7.33 9.26
C ALA A 53 1.32 -8.86 9.05
N THR A 54 1.52 -9.61 10.14
CA THR A 54 1.66 -11.08 10.08
C THR A 54 0.33 -11.81 9.88
N LEU A 55 -0.76 -11.19 10.33
CA LEU A 55 -2.15 -11.66 10.23
C LEU A 55 -2.31 -13.10 10.73
N PRO A 56 -2.19 -13.34 12.04
CA PRO A 56 -2.27 -14.70 12.58
C PRO A 56 -3.61 -15.35 12.24
N SER A 57 -3.58 -16.57 11.71
CA SER A 57 -4.78 -17.35 11.35
C SER A 57 -5.78 -17.57 12.50
N VAL A 58 -5.32 -17.46 13.75
CA VAL A 58 -6.13 -17.63 14.97
C VAL A 58 -6.71 -16.32 15.52
N SER A 59 -6.41 -15.18 14.90
CA SER A 59 -6.90 -13.87 15.35
C SER A 59 -8.38 -13.72 14.98
N GLN A 60 -9.27 -13.88 15.97
CA GLN A 60 -10.72 -13.80 15.77
C GLN A 60 -11.24 -12.35 15.75
N ASP A 61 -10.49 -11.40 16.30
CA ASP A 61 -10.97 -10.05 16.59
C ASP A 61 -10.46 -8.97 15.62
N LEU A 62 -9.80 -9.36 14.53
CA LEU A 62 -9.26 -8.41 13.54
C LEU A 62 -10.35 -7.52 12.90
N TYR A 63 -11.51 -8.11 12.59
CA TYR A 63 -12.64 -7.40 11.98
C TYR A 63 -13.92 -7.63 12.79
N SER A 64 -14.47 -6.56 13.35
CA SER A 64 -15.78 -6.58 14.02
C SER A 64 -16.79 -5.74 13.25
N TRP A 65 -17.75 -6.40 12.60
CA TRP A 65 -18.68 -5.73 11.69
C TRP A 65 -20.03 -5.36 12.32
N HIS A 66 -20.50 -4.15 12.01
CA HIS A 66 -21.84 -3.66 12.28
C HIS A 66 -22.43 -3.00 11.02
N GLY A 67 -23.26 -3.77 10.30
CA GLY A 67 -23.75 -3.35 8.97
C GLY A 67 -22.60 -3.14 7.99
N ASN A 68 -22.47 -1.92 7.45
CA ASN A 68 -21.41 -1.54 6.53
C ASN A 68 -20.19 -0.92 7.23
N VAL A 69 -20.17 -0.85 8.56
CA VAL A 69 -19.01 -0.37 9.32
C VAL A 69 -18.27 -1.58 9.89
N VAL A 70 -16.94 -1.54 9.83
CA VAL A 70 -16.04 -2.52 10.43
C VAL A 70 -15.09 -1.81 11.39
N THR A 71 -14.99 -2.33 12.60
CA THR A 71 -13.88 -2.02 13.50
C THR A 71 -12.69 -2.87 13.06
N LEU A 72 -11.60 -2.22 12.65
CA LEU A 72 -10.32 -2.86 12.38
C LEU A 72 -9.44 -2.74 13.64
N ASP A 73 -8.98 -3.88 14.17
CA ASP A 73 -7.99 -3.93 15.26
C ASP A 73 -6.61 -4.29 14.72
N LEU A 74 -5.72 -3.29 14.61
CA LEU A 74 -4.37 -3.53 14.10
C LEU A 74 -3.46 -4.22 15.11
N ASP A 75 -3.74 -4.19 16.42
CA ASP A 75 -2.98 -4.98 17.39
C ASP A 75 -3.19 -6.48 17.10
N ALA A 76 -4.44 -6.85 16.81
CA ALA A 76 -4.82 -8.19 16.40
C ALA A 76 -4.27 -8.62 15.01
N ALA A 77 -3.83 -7.66 14.18
CA ALA A 77 -3.20 -7.93 12.89
C ALA A 77 -1.75 -8.43 13.01
N GLY A 78 -1.14 -8.34 14.19
CA GLY A 78 0.24 -8.77 14.44
C GLY A 78 1.25 -7.88 13.72
N LEU A 79 1.16 -6.57 13.97
CA LEU A 79 2.12 -5.57 13.52
C LEU A 79 3.49 -5.80 14.16
N ALA A 80 4.55 -5.43 13.45
CA ALA A 80 5.87 -5.34 14.04
C ALA A 80 5.89 -4.26 15.14
N PRO A 81 6.46 -4.52 16.33
CA PRO A 81 6.48 -3.54 17.43
C PRO A 81 7.04 -2.17 17.03
N GLU A 82 8.06 -2.16 16.17
CA GLU A 82 8.70 -0.96 15.64
C GLU A 82 7.79 -0.14 14.71
N ALA A 83 6.78 -0.75 14.09
CA ALA A 83 5.82 -0.06 13.21
C ALA A 83 4.63 0.53 13.99
N ALA A 84 4.39 0.08 15.22
CA ALA A 84 3.24 0.51 16.02
C ALA A 84 3.17 2.04 16.24
N PRO A 85 4.28 2.76 16.53
CA PRO A 85 4.23 4.22 16.66
C PRO A 85 3.77 4.94 15.38
N ALA A 86 4.22 4.46 14.22
CA ALA A 86 3.81 5.01 12.92
C ALA A 86 2.31 4.79 12.65
N TRP A 87 1.80 3.61 12.99
CA TRP A 87 0.37 3.33 12.93
C TRP A 87 -0.45 4.23 13.86
N ILE A 88 -0.03 4.39 15.11
CA ILE A 88 -0.73 5.26 16.08
C ILE A 88 -0.82 6.70 15.57
N ALA A 89 0.31 7.25 15.10
CA ALA A 89 0.35 8.60 14.55
C ALA A 89 -0.60 8.74 13.36
N LEU A 90 -0.53 7.81 12.39
CA LEU A 90 -1.42 7.82 11.23
C LEU A 90 -2.90 7.73 11.64
N LEU A 91 -3.26 6.78 12.51
CA LEU A 91 -4.64 6.60 12.94
C LEU A 91 -5.18 7.82 13.68
N ALA A 92 -4.34 8.52 14.46
CA ALA A 92 -4.72 9.78 15.09
C ALA A 92 -5.09 10.84 14.05
N THR A 93 -4.25 11.03 13.02
CA THR A 93 -4.53 11.95 11.90
C THR A 93 -5.81 11.58 11.16
N LEU A 94 -6.00 10.29 10.86
CA LEU A 94 -7.20 9.81 10.16
C LEU A 94 -8.47 10.04 10.98
N LYS A 95 -8.44 9.77 12.30
CA LYS A 95 -9.57 9.99 13.22
C LYS A 95 -9.90 11.47 13.42
N ALA A 96 -8.91 12.36 13.28
CA ALA A 96 -9.09 13.80 13.37
C ALA A 96 -9.74 14.43 12.11
N SER A 97 -9.77 13.70 10.99
CA SER A 97 -10.33 14.18 9.73
C SER A 97 -11.82 14.58 9.82
N ASP A 98 -12.25 15.52 8.97
CA ASP A 98 -13.65 15.93 8.92
C ASP A 98 -14.57 14.77 8.47
N GLU A 99 -14.13 13.92 7.52
CA GLU A 99 -14.83 12.69 7.15
C GLU A 99 -15.10 11.80 8.37
N TYR A 100 -14.06 11.46 9.14
CA TYR A 100 -14.20 10.56 10.28
C TYR A 100 -15.07 11.19 11.38
N ARG A 101 -14.90 12.48 11.67
CA ARG A 101 -15.69 13.16 12.71
C ARG A 101 -17.18 13.28 12.36
N ARG A 102 -17.51 13.42 11.07
CA ARG A 102 -18.91 13.53 10.61
C ARG A 102 -19.60 12.19 10.43
N VAL A 103 -18.89 11.21 9.88
CA VAL A 103 -19.46 9.91 9.50
C VAL A 103 -19.24 8.86 10.60
N GLY A 104 -18.28 9.07 11.50
CA GLY A 104 -17.88 8.12 12.54
C GLY A 104 -16.97 6.99 12.05
N ALA A 105 -16.57 7.02 10.76
CA ALA A 105 -15.71 6.03 10.13
C ALA A 105 -15.02 6.61 8.87
N LEU A 106 -13.90 6.01 8.45
CA LEU A 106 -13.21 6.33 7.19
C LEU A 106 -13.59 5.35 6.08
N ASP A 107 -13.73 5.80 4.83
CA ASP A 107 -13.86 4.88 3.68
C ASP A 107 -12.69 3.87 3.63
N ILE A 108 -12.99 2.57 3.49
CA ILE A 108 -11.97 1.49 3.42
C ILE A 108 -11.00 1.71 2.26
N GLY A 109 -11.50 2.09 1.08
CA GLY A 109 -10.65 2.35 -0.08
C GLY A 109 -9.74 3.56 0.16
N ARG A 110 -10.24 4.63 0.80
CA ARG A 110 -9.39 5.77 1.22
C ARG A 110 -8.32 5.33 2.22
N PHE A 111 -8.67 4.50 3.20
CA PHE A 111 -7.71 3.94 4.16
C PHE A 111 -6.58 3.21 3.43
N VAL A 112 -6.91 2.26 2.54
CA VAL A 112 -5.92 1.52 1.75
C VAL A 112 -5.09 2.46 0.87
N THR A 113 -5.70 3.45 0.23
CA THR A 113 -4.97 4.45 -0.57
C THR A 113 -3.95 5.23 0.27
N LEU A 114 -4.35 5.72 1.45
CA LEU A 114 -3.48 6.53 2.32
C LEU A 114 -2.36 5.71 2.99
N THR A 115 -2.57 4.42 3.21
CA THR A 115 -1.55 3.54 3.82
C THR A 115 -0.62 2.92 2.79
N LEU A 116 -1.17 2.33 1.72
CA LEU A 116 -0.44 1.49 0.78
C LEU A 116 0.05 2.26 -0.44
N CYS A 117 -0.74 3.22 -0.93
CA CYS A 117 -0.41 3.98 -2.13
C CYS A 117 0.36 5.26 -1.84
N SER A 118 0.60 5.61 -0.58
CA SER A 118 1.43 6.76 -0.19
C SER A 118 2.79 6.26 0.26
N SER A 119 3.86 6.66 -0.44
CA SER A 119 5.19 6.10 -0.20
C SER A 119 5.71 6.40 1.21
N PRO A 120 5.62 7.63 1.75
CA PRO A 120 6.09 7.92 3.11
C PRO A 120 5.45 7.01 4.17
N GLN A 121 4.14 6.78 4.06
CA GLN A 121 3.39 5.90 4.95
C GLN A 121 3.82 4.47 4.75
N TYR A 122 3.82 3.97 3.51
CA TYR A 122 4.27 2.60 3.22
C TYR A 122 5.64 2.32 3.86
N PHE A 123 6.60 3.22 3.70
CA PHE A 123 7.93 3.07 4.27
C PHE A 123 7.92 2.99 5.80
N ALA A 124 7.22 3.90 6.45
CA ALA A 124 7.11 3.93 7.91
C ALA A 124 6.37 2.71 8.47
N LEU A 125 5.33 2.24 7.78
CA LEU A 125 4.49 1.12 8.23
C LEU A 125 5.16 -0.24 8.00
N THR A 126 5.99 -0.38 6.96
CA THR A 126 6.71 -1.63 6.64
C THR A 126 8.10 -1.75 7.28
N GLY A 127 8.61 -0.68 7.88
CA GLY A 127 9.99 -0.64 8.37
C GLY A 127 11.03 -0.71 7.24
N ALA A 128 10.70 -0.14 6.08
CA ALA A 128 11.69 0.10 5.03
C ALA A 128 12.83 0.95 5.62
N SER A 129 14.08 0.72 5.19
CA SER A 129 15.20 1.48 5.79
C SER A 129 14.97 2.97 5.54
N PRO A 130 15.15 3.84 6.53
CA PRO A 130 15.06 5.29 6.33
C PRO A 130 16.22 5.83 5.48
N SER A 131 17.33 5.08 5.37
CA SER A 131 18.44 5.39 4.47
C SER A 131 19.01 4.17 3.75
N PHE A 132 19.69 4.40 2.62
CA PHE A 132 20.39 3.33 1.92
C PHE A 132 21.54 2.75 2.78
N ALA A 133 22.22 3.56 3.58
CA ALA A 133 23.26 3.11 4.49
C ALA A 133 22.72 2.10 5.52
N GLU A 134 21.54 2.36 6.09
CA GLU A 134 20.88 1.41 6.99
C GLU A 134 20.44 0.14 6.28
N PHE A 135 20.01 0.23 5.01
CA PHE A 135 19.75 -0.95 4.20
C PHE A 135 21.02 -1.80 4.02
N GLN A 136 22.15 -1.17 3.68
CA GLN A 136 23.42 -1.87 3.54
C GLN A 136 23.89 -2.49 4.86
N ALA A 137 23.69 -1.82 5.99
CA ALA A 137 24.03 -2.35 7.31
C ALA A 137 23.20 -3.60 7.68
N ARG A 138 21.92 -3.65 7.26
CA ARG A 138 21.08 -4.86 7.41
C ARG A 138 21.51 -6.00 6.49
N HIS A 139 22.18 -5.68 5.38
CA HIS A 139 22.54 -6.61 4.31
C HIS A 139 24.04 -6.51 3.93
N PRO A 140 24.98 -6.89 4.84
CA PRO A 140 26.41 -6.61 4.72
C PRO A 140 27.18 -7.54 3.75
N GLN A 141 26.47 -8.32 2.94
CA GLN A 141 27.06 -9.41 2.14
C GLN A 141 27.61 -8.92 0.80
N GLU A 142 28.60 -9.66 0.27
CA GLU A 142 29.17 -9.43 -1.06
C GLU A 142 28.10 -9.61 -2.16
N ARG A 143 28.19 -8.77 -3.19
CA ARG A 143 27.17 -8.64 -4.23
C ARG A 143 27.81 -8.87 -5.58
N LYS A 144 27.13 -9.63 -6.43
CA LYS A 144 27.42 -9.67 -7.86
C LYS A 144 26.22 -9.08 -8.61
N SER A 145 26.53 -8.38 -9.69
CA SER A 145 25.52 -7.62 -10.42
C SER A 145 25.09 -8.29 -11.71
N ALA A 146 23.81 -8.13 -12.06
CA ALA A 146 23.29 -8.31 -13.40
C ALA A 146 23.17 -6.93 -14.07
N ALA A 147 23.59 -6.84 -15.34
CA ALA A 147 23.34 -5.66 -16.16
C ALA A 147 22.04 -5.86 -16.94
N VAL A 148 21.10 -4.94 -16.76
CA VAL A 148 19.83 -4.91 -17.50
C VAL A 148 19.91 -3.75 -18.48
N VAL A 149 20.30 -4.04 -19.72
CA VAL A 149 20.46 -3.01 -20.75
C VAL A 149 19.22 -2.78 -21.61
N GLU A 150 18.25 -3.69 -21.50
CA GLU A 150 16.94 -3.61 -22.16
C GLU A 150 15.88 -3.85 -21.09
N SER A 151 15.02 -2.86 -20.85
CA SER A 151 13.99 -2.93 -19.82
C SER A 151 12.61 -2.63 -20.43
N GLY A 152 11.58 -3.28 -19.88
CA GLY A 152 10.19 -2.96 -20.21
C GLY A 152 9.61 -1.80 -19.42
N ILE A 153 10.36 -1.28 -18.43
CA ILE A 153 9.88 -0.31 -17.45
C ILE A 153 10.88 0.83 -17.21
N ALA A 154 12.18 0.56 -17.26
CA ALA A 154 13.21 1.59 -17.24
C ALA A 154 13.51 2.06 -18.66
N LYS A 155 13.72 3.36 -18.80
CA LYS A 155 13.99 4.03 -20.07
C LYS A 155 15.47 3.93 -20.47
N GLY A 156 16.34 3.60 -19.52
CA GLY A 156 17.76 3.34 -19.72
C GLY A 156 18.24 2.03 -19.07
N ASN A 157 19.56 1.88 -18.97
CA ASN A 157 20.17 0.72 -18.35
C ASN A 157 19.93 0.69 -16.83
N ARG A 158 19.91 -0.52 -16.25
CA ARG A 158 19.90 -0.73 -14.80
C ARG A 158 21.01 -1.69 -14.40
N LEU A 159 21.58 -1.46 -13.23
CA LEU A 159 22.51 -2.39 -12.59
C LEU A 159 21.82 -3.00 -11.37
N VAL A 160 21.63 -4.32 -11.38
CA VAL A 160 20.96 -5.03 -10.28
C VAL A 160 21.99 -5.82 -9.50
N GLU A 161 22.33 -5.35 -8.31
CA GLU A 161 23.10 -6.09 -7.31
C GLU A 161 22.19 -7.09 -6.59
N ILE A 162 22.69 -8.31 -6.39
CA ILE A 162 21.91 -9.40 -5.84
C ILE A 162 22.63 -9.96 -4.61
N GLY A 163 21.88 -10.12 -3.52
CA GLY A 163 22.35 -10.78 -2.31
C GLY A 163 22.61 -12.27 -2.51
N PRO A 164 23.38 -12.90 -1.62
CA PRO A 164 23.67 -14.33 -1.70
C PRO A 164 22.39 -15.18 -1.57
N PRO A 165 22.44 -16.47 -1.96
CA PRO A 165 21.40 -17.41 -1.56
C PRO A 165 21.35 -17.53 -0.04
N GLY A 166 20.18 -17.80 0.51
CA GLY A 166 20.06 -17.97 1.96
C GLY A 166 18.63 -18.15 2.42
N ARG A 167 18.42 -17.88 3.71
CA ARG A 167 17.08 -17.81 4.28
C ARG A 167 16.37 -16.60 3.66
N VAL A 168 15.04 -16.58 3.71
CA VAL A 168 14.25 -15.47 3.15
C VAL A 168 14.70 -14.10 3.67
N ALA A 169 15.09 -14.01 4.93
CA ALA A 169 15.62 -12.77 5.54
C ALA A 169 16.95 -12.29 4.95
N ASP A 170 17.72 -13.17 4.30
CA ASP A 170 19.01 -12.87 3.69
C ASP A 170 18.87 -12.56 2.19
N ILE A 171 17.67 -12.72 1.60
CA ILE A 171 17.41 -12.43 0.19
C ILE A 171 17.11 -10.95 0.02
N PHE A 172 17.93 -10.27 -0.78
CA PHE A 172 17.71 -8.87 -1.14
C PHE A 172 18.22 -8.55 -2.54
N PHE A 173 17.73 -7.43 -3.09
CA PHE A 173 18.14 -6.88 -4.38
C PHE A 173 18.33 -5.37 -4.23
N VAL A 174 19.32 -4.83 -4.93
CA VAL A 174 19.54 -3.39 -5.08
C VAL A 174 19.65 -3.08 -6.56
N ALA A 175 18.74 -2.26 -7.07
CA ALA A 175 18.79 -1.80 -8.45
C ALA A 175 19.23 -0.34 -8.49
N PHE A 176 20.28 -0.07 -9.26
CA PHE A 176 20.67 1.28 -9.62
C PHE A 176 20.07 1.62 -10.98
N GLU A 177 19.36 2.74 -11.02
CA GLU A 177 18.89 3.35 -12.26
C GLU A 177 19.74 4.56 -12.59
N GLY A 178 19.85 4.90 -13.88
CA GLY A 178 20.77 5.93 -14.31
C GLY A 178 20.69 6.27 -15.79
N THR A 179 21.67 7.05 -16.24
CA THR A 179 21.81 7.49 -17.63
C THR A 179 23.10 6.97 -18.25
N GLY A 180 23.20 6.99 -19.57
CA GLY A 180 24.34 6.42 -20.30
C GLY A 180 24.23 4.90 -20.48
N SER A 181 25.35 4.26 -20.81
CA SER A 181 25.40 2.84 -21.17
C SER A 181 26.39 2.07 -20.29
N ILE A 182 25.96 0.89 -19.85
CA ILE A 182 26.83 -0.04 -19.11
C ILE A 182 27.87 -0.64 -20.06
N ALA A 183 27.52 -0.85 -21.33
CA ALA A 183 28.38 -1.56 -22.29
C ALA A 183 29.64 -0.77 -22.68
N ASP A 184 29.57 0.57 -22.69
CA ASP A 184 30.70 1.45 -23.03
C ASP A 184 31.34 2.11 -21.80
N GLY A 185 30.85 1.80 -20.59
CA GLY A 185 31.36 2.35 -19.33
C GLY A 185 30.89 3.77 -19.01
N SER A 186 29.92 4.33 -19.75
CA SER A 186 29.37 5.68 -19.49
C SER A 186 28.22 5.72 -18.48
N PHE A 187 27.82 4.58 -17.92
CA PHE A 187 26.66 4.49 -17.02
C PHE A 187 26.86 5.29 -15.72
N ASN A 188 26.00 6.28 -15.51
CA ASN A 188 25.97 7.11 -14.32
C ASN A 188 24.71 6.79 -13.51
N LYS A 189 24.91 6.26 -12.30
CA LYS A 189 23.83 5.99 -11.34
C LYS A 189 23.16 7.31 -10.95
N VAL A 190 21.85 7.29 -10.75
CA VAL A 190 21.03 8.43 -10.32
C VAL A 190 20.10 8.07 -9.17
N GLU A 191 19.58 6.84 -9.14
CA GLU A 191 18.65 6.39 -8.09
C GLU A 191 18.92 4.96 -7.64
N ILE A 192 18.45 4.64 -6.43
CA ILE A 192 18.64 3.34 -5.79
C ILE A 192 17.29 2.79 -5.37
N GLU A 193 16.87 1.69 -5.98
CA GLU A 193 15.75 0.88 -5.54
C GLU A 193 16.27 -0.31 -4.75
N THR A 194 15.58 -0.65 -3.67
CA THR A 194 15.90 -1.82 -2.83
C THR A 194 14.68 -2.69 -2.65
N LEU A 195 14.92 -3.99 -2.51
CA LEU A 195 13.91 -4.99 -2.24
C LEU A 195 14.48 -6.01 -1.27
N ASP A 196 13.76 -6.27 -0.18
CA ASP A 196 13.96 -7.44 0.68
C ASP A 196 12.60 -8.05 1.08
N PHE A 197 12.62 -9.03 1.98
CA PHE A 197 11.41 -9.76 2.40
C PHE A 197 11.10 -9.55 3.89
N MET A 198 9.85 -9.24 4.19
CA MET A 198 9.37 -9.11 5.57
C MET A 198 9.09 -10.48 6.20
N PRO A 199 9.06 -10.59 7.54
CA PRO A 199 8.75 -11.83 8.25
C PRO A 199 7.36 -12.43 7.96
N ASN A 200 6.44 -11.65 7.38
CA ASN A 200 5.15 -12.16 6.93
C ASN A 200 5.20 -12.72 5.48
N GLY A 201 6.39 -12.80 4.88
CA GLY A 201 6.62 -13.33 3.54
C GLY A 201 6.36 -12.34 2.40
N GLN A 202 6.00 -11.08 2.69
CA GLN A 202 5.77 -10.06 1.65
C GLN A 202 7.06 -9.36 1.24
N LEU A 203 7.03 -8.76 0.05
CA LEU A 203 8.10 -7.90 -0.47
C LEU A 203 8.07 -6.56 0.27
N ARG A 204 9.25 -6.04 0.60
CA ARG A 204 9.43 -4.68 1.11
C ARG A 204 10.33 -3.89 0.18
N PHE A 205 9.81 -2.75 -0.27
CA PHE A 205 10.47 -1.87 -1.22
C PHE A 205 11.01 -0.62 -0.52
N GLY A 206 12.17 -0.15 -0.97
CA GLY A 206 12.73 1.16 -0.62
C GLY A 206 13.22 1.88 -1.86
N LEU A 207 13.15 3.21 -1.86
CA LEU A 207 13.66 4.06 -2.93
C LEU A 207 14.49 5.19 -2.31
N TYR A 208 15.69 5.41 -2.85
CA TYR A 208 16.63 6.42 -2.35
C TYR A 208 17.27 7.23 -3.47
N ASP A 209 17.67 8.46 -3.14
CA ASP A 209 18.63 9.22 -3.93
C ASP A 209 20.07 8.66 -3.73
N LEU A 210 21.04 9.18 -4.48
CA LEU A 210 22.45 8.77 -4.33
C LEU A 210 23.10 9.20 -3.01
N ALA A 211 22.54 10.19 -2.32
CA ALA A 211 22.96 10.54 -0.98
C ALA A 211 22.42 9.54 0.07
N GLY A 212 21.54 8.63 -0.36
CA GLY A 212 20.95 7.58 0.47
C GLY A 212 19.70 8.03 1.20
N HIS A 213 19.13 9.20 0.90
CA HIS A 213 17.87 9.66 1.49
C HIS A 213 16.67 9.07 0.75
N GLN A 214 15.65 8.70 1.52
CA GLN A 214 14.44 8.10 0.98
C GLN A 214 13.63 9.08 0.11
N LYS A 215 13.10 8.57 -1.01
CA LYS A 215 12.29 9.34 -1.97
C LYS A 215 10.86 8.81 -2.05
N PRO A 216 9.85 9.67 -2.27
CA PRO A 216 8.44 9.24 -2.41
C PRO A 216 8.14 8.61 -3.78
N GLY A 217 8.99 8.79 -4.78
CA GLY A 217 8.83 8.22 -6.11
C GLY A 217 10.05 8.49 -6.97
N THR A 218 10.14 7.77 -8.08
CA THR A 218 11.26 7.91 -9.03
C THR A 218 11.23 9.24 -9.76
N THR A 219 12.34 9.57 -10.42
CA THR A 219 12.39 10.59 -11.49
C THR A 219 11.75 10.01 -12.76
N PRO A 220 10.62 10.56 -13.26
CA PRO A 220 9.88 9.99 -14.40
C PRO A 220 10.71 9.83 -15.68
N GLU A 221 11.77 10.61 -15.85
CA GLU A 221 12.67 10.51 -17.00
C GLU A 221 13.49 9.21 -17.01
N LEU A 222 13.66 8.54 -15.86
CA LEU A 222 14.45 7.31 -15.72
C LEU A 222 13.59 6.05 -15.89
N THR A 223 12.42 6.01 -15.26
CA THR A 223 11.55 4.82 -15.27
C THR A 223 10.09 5.18 -14.98
N ASP A 224 9.20 4.30 -15.42
CA ASP A 224 7.77 4.30 -15.05
C ASP A 224 7.51 3.39 -13.81
N ALA A 225 8.52 3.21 -12.94
CA ALA A 225 8.48 2.45 -11.68
C ALA A 225 8.81 3.31 -10.44
N GLY A 226 9.24 2.69 -9.35
CA GLY A 226 9.84 3.36 -8.20
C GLY A 226 8.87 3.84 -7.12
N LYS A 227 7.55 3.88 -7.35
CA LYS A 227 6.58 3.97 -6.24
C LYS A 227 6.32 2.58 -5.66
N PRO A 228 6.35 2.36 -4.32
CA PRO A 228 6.11 1.05 -3.73
C PRO A 228 4.81 0.38 -4.18
N SER A 229 3.72 1.14 -4.35
CA SER A 229 2.45 0.63 -4.87
C SER A 229 2.51 0.15 -6.31
N LYS A 230 3.32 0.78 -7.18
CA LYS A 230 3.60 0.28 -8.53
C LYS A 230 4.49 -0.95 -8.49
N CYS A 231 5.51 -0.96 -7.64
CA CYS A 231 6.37 -2.12 -7.47
C CYS A 231 5.57 -3.34 -6.98
N LEU A 232 4.66 -3.15 -6.01
CA LEU A 232 3.72 -4.16 -5.57
C LEU A 232 2.75 -4.60 -6.67
N TRP A 233 2.31 -3.72 -7.55
CA TRP A 233 1.47 -4.09 -8.68
C TRP A 233 2.24 -4.86 -9.76
N CYS A 234 3.45 -4.42 -10.13
CA CYS A 234 4.30 -5.09 -11.12
C CYS A 234 4.77 -6.46 -10.64
N HIS A 235 5.16 -6.55 -9.36
CA HIS A 235 5.67 -7.77 -8.76
C HIS A 235 4.57 -8.62 -8.14
N GLU A 236 3.39 -8.07 -7.90
CA GLU A 236 2.32 -8.75 -7.17
C GLU A 236 2.90 -9.35 -5.87
N ILE A 237 2.95 -10.68 -5.80
CA ILE A 237 3.52 -11.44 -4.70
C ILE A 237 4.92 -11.99 -5.01
N ASN A 238 5.45 -11.86 -6.23
CA ASN A 238 6.71 -12.46 -6.68
C ASN A 238 7.63 -11.47 -7.39
N LEU A 239 8.94 -11.54 -7.11
CA LEU A 239 9.89 -10.83 -7.95
C LEU A 239 9.84 -11.39 -9.38
N GLN A 240 9.61 -10.49 -10.33
CA GLN A 240 9.39 -10.87 -11.72
C GLN A 240 10.73 -11.14 -12.41
N GLN A 241 10.75 -12.16 -13.27
CA GLN A 241 11.93 -12.51 -14.04
C GLN A 241 12.05 -11.61 -15.29
N PRO A 242 13.25 -11.44 -15.86
CA PRO A 242 13.39 -10.80 -17.17
C PRO A 242 12.55 -11.52 -18.24
N TYR A 243 11.56 -10.82 -18.81
CA TYR A 243 10.62 -11.35 -19.81
C TYR A 243 11.13 -11.30 -21.25
N LYS A 244 12.13 -10.46 -21.52
CA LYS A 244 12.81 -10.37 -22.82
C LYS A 244 14.21 -10.96 -22.69
N ASN A 245 14.75 -11.44 -23.80
CA ASN A 245 16.20 -11.67 -23.87
C ASN A 245 16.85 -10.31 -23.68
N VAL A 246 17.77 -10.20 -22.74
CA VAL A 246 18.60 -9.00 -22.58
C VAL A 246 20.00 -9.33 -23.07
N THR A 247 20.70 -8.33 -23.59
CA THR A 247 22.08 -8.53 -24.05
C THR A 247 22.98 -8.85 -22.84
N ASP A 248 23.67 -10.00 -22.90
CA ASP A 248 24.64 -10.39 -21.88
C ASP A 248 25.91 -9.54 -22.00
N LEU A 249 26.36 -8.96 -20.88
CA LEU A 249 27.58 -8.17 -20.82
C LEU A 249 28.69 -8.90 -20.03
N PRO A 250 29.94 -8.95 -20.54
CA PRO A 250 31.07 -9.51 -19.81
C PRO A 250 31.25 -8.87 -18.42
N GLY A 251 31.54 -9.69 -17.41
CA GLY A 251 31.73 -9.25 -16.02
C GLY A 251 30.45 -9.22 -15.16
N TYR A 252 29.27 -9.40 -15.76
CA TYR A 252 27.98 -9.45 -15.07
C TYR A 252 27.41 -10.88 -15.08
N TYR A 253 26.34 -11.11 -14.30
CA TYR A 253 25.50 -12.29 -14.54
C TYR A 253 24.87 -12.21 -15.94
N SER A 254 24.92 -13.31 -16.67
CA SER A 254 24.11 -13.51 -17.87
C SER A 254 22.62 -13.47 -17.55
N THR A 255 21.80 -13.23 -18.56
CA THR A 255 20.34 -13.27 -18.49
C THR A 255 19.85 -14.60 -17.93
N ALA A 256 20.45 -15.71 -18.36
CA ALA A 256 20.09 -17.05 -17.93
C ALA A 256 20.43 -17.27 -16.44
N GLU A 257 21.61 -16.85 -16.00
CA GLU A 257 22.00 -16.89 -14.58
C GLU A 257 21.07 -16.03 -13.74
N PHE A 258 20.81 -14.78 -14.14
CA PHE A 258 19.93 -13.89 -13.39
C PHE A 258 18.51 -14.45 -13.27
N ARG A 259 17.96 -15.01 -14.35
CA ARG A 259 16.64 -15.68 -14.34
C ARG A 259 16.62 -16.87 -13.38
N ASN A 260 17.67 -17.69 -13.37
CA ASN A 260 17.78 -18.84 -12.47
C ASN A 260 17.90 -18.39 -11.02
N ILE A 261 18.70 -17.36 -10.73
CA ILE A 261 18.83 -16.76 -9.41
C ILE A 261 17.45 -16.30 -8.91
N VAL A 262 16.72 -15.47 -9.67
CA VAL A 262 15.39 -15.00 -9.28
C VAL A 262 14.44 -16.18 -9.05
N ARG A 263 14.44 -17.19 -9.92
CA ARG A 263 13.61 -18.40 -9.76
C ARG A 263 13.92 -19.15 -8.47
N GLU A 264 15.19 -19.37 -8.16
CA GLU A 264 15.63 -20.05 -6.93
C GLU A 264 15.21 -19.27 -5.69
N ARG A 265 15.43 -17.95 -5.67
CA ARG A 265 15.03 -17.08 -4.55
C ARG A 265 13.52 -17.13 -4.35
N MET A 266 12.73 -17.03 -5.42
CA MET A 266 11.27 -17.10 -5.32
C MET A 266 10.76 -18.48 -4.92
N ASN A 267 11.47 -19.56 -5.26
CA ASN A 267 11.13 -20.89 -4.74
C ASN A 267 11.37 -20.98 -3.23
N ALA A 268 12.48 -20.44 -2.71
CA ALA A 268 12.73 -20.37 -1.27
C ALA A 268 11.64 -19.58 -0.54
N VAL A 269 11.22 -18.44 -1.11
CA VAL A 269 10.12 -17.61 -0.59
C VAL A 269 8.78 -18.37 -0.61
N ARG A 270 8.48 -19.10 -1.69
CA ARG A 270 7.27 -19.93 -1.78
C ARG A 270 7.24 -21.01 -0.69
N LEU A 271 8.36 -21.69 -0.48
CA LEU A 271 8.48 -22.71 0.58
C LEU A 271 8.33 -22.10 1.98
N TYR A 272 8.88 -20.91 2.19
CA TYR A 272 8.70 -20.16 3.44
C TYR A 272 7.22 -19.81 3.68
N ARG A 273 6.56 -19.23 2.67
CA ARG A 273 5.13 -18.85 2.74
C ARG A 273 4.21 -20.02 3.02
N ALA A 274 4.51 -21.20 2.49
CA ALA A 274 3.73 -22.42 2.76
C ALA A 274 3.74 -22.85 4.24
N ASN A 275 4.68 -22.35 5.04
CA ASN A 275 4.79 -22.64 6.47
C ASN A 275 4.26 -21.51 7.36
N LEU A 276 3.83 -20.38 6.78
CA LEU A 276 3.28 -19.26 7.55
C LEU A 276 1.87 -19.58 8.03
N LYS A 277 1.60 -19.34 9.32
CA LYS A 277 0.26 -19.46 9.92
C LYS A 277 -0.53 -18.17 9.77
N SER A 278 -0.65 -17.68 8.55
CA SER A 278 -1.29 -16.40 8.23
C SER A 278 -2.73 -16.57 7.75
N ARG A 279 -3.53 -15.51 7.81
CA ARG A 279 -4.83 -15.39 7.14
C ARG A 279 -4.68 -15.27 5.61
N VAL A 280 -3.51 -14.81 5.13
CA VAL A 280 -3.20 -14.74 3.70
C VAL A 280 -2.85 -16.13 3.17
N ASP A 281 -3.60 -16.58 2.18
CA ASP A 281 -3.29 -17.79 1.42
C ASP A 281 -2.44 -17.45 0.19
N PHE A 282 -1.12 -17.62 0.33
CA PHE A 282 -0.17 -17.35 -0.75
C PHE A 282 -0.29 -18.30 -1.95
N SER A 283 -1.08 -19.38 -1.87
CA SER A 283 -1.38 -20.23 -3.04
C SER A 283 -2.44 -19.60 -3.95
N ARG A 284 -3.25 -18.68 -3.41
CA ARG A 284 -4.28 -17.94 -4.15
C ARG A 284 -3.70 -16.66 -4.72
N THR A 285 -2.92 -16.82 -5.78
CA THR A 285 -2.09 -15.75 -6.33
C THR A 285 -2.86 -14.52 -6.79
N ASN A 286 -4.15 -14.63 -7.12
CA ASN A 286 -4.95 -13.51 -7.60
C ASN A 286 -5.74 -12.79 -6.48
N ASP A 287 -5.74 -13.29 -5.25
CA ASP A 287 -6.55 -12.68 -4.18
C ASP A 287 -6.05 -11.27 -3.80
N HIS A 288 -4.77 -10.96 -4.05
CA HIS A 288 -4.21 -9.61 -3.86
C HIS A 288 -4.94 -8.56 -4.71
N THR A 289 -5.56 -8.94 -5.82
CA THR A 289 -6.34 -8.04 -6.68
C THR A 289 -7.54 -7.43 -5.94
N TYR A 290 -8.04 -8.08 -4.87
CA TYR A 290 -9.06 -7.48 -4.02
C TYR A 290 -8.55 -6.25 -3.27
N ALA A 291 -7.28 -6.22 -2.86
CA ALA A 291 -6.67 -5.02 -2.28
C ALA A 291 -6.63 -3.87 -3.30
N GLU A 292 -6.34 -4.19 -4.57
CA GLU A 292 -6.37 -3.20 -5.65
C GLU A 292 -7.76 -2.65 -5.90
N LEU A 293 -8.78 -3.50 -5.92
CA LEU A 293 -10.16 -3.07 -6.12
C LEU A 293 -10.63 -2.12 -5.02
N LEU A 294 -10.14 -2.26 -3.78
CA LEU A 294 -10.47 -1.33 -2.70
C LEU A 294 -9.98 0.10 -3.01
N TYR A 295 -8.70 0.28 -3.36
CA TYR A 295 -8.18 1.62 -3.65
C TYR A 295 -8.59 2.14 -5.04
N LEU A 296 -8.74 1.27 -6.04
CA LEU A 296 -9.16 1.68 -7.39
C LEU A 296 -10.62 2.12 -7.40
N SER A 297 -11.52 1.36 -6.77
CA SER A 297 -12.93 1.79 -6.69
C SER A 297 -13.09 3.10 -5.92
N PHE A 298 -12.21 3.37 -4.95
CA PHE A 298 -12.16 4.67 -4.27
C PHE A 298 -11.59 5.78 -5.15
N ALA A 299 -10.48 5.57 -5.84
CA ALA A 299 -9.82 6.60 -6.65
C ALA A 299 -10.54 6.86 -7.98
N GLU A 300 -11.26 5.87 -8.48
CA GLU A 300 -12.02 5.93 -9.73
C GLU A 300 -13.50 5.55 -9.47
N PRO A 301 -14.25 6.35 -8.68
CA PRO A 301 -15.60 5.96 -8.28
C PRO A 301 -16.62 6.17 -9.41
N SER A 302 -17.63 5.30 -9.45
CA SER A 302 -18.84 5.54 -10.24
C SER A 302 -19.80 6.49 -9.52
N ALA A 303 -20.77 7.06 -10.25
CA ALA A 303 -21.83 7.87 -9.64
C ALA A 303 -22.61 7.09 -8.56
N ALA A 304 -22.84 5.79 -8.78
CA ALA A 304 -23.53 4.92 -7.81
C ALA A 304 -22.70 4.74 -6.53
N ARG A 305 -21.38 4.56 -6.63
CA ARG A 305 -20.50 4.48 -5.46
C ARG A 305 -20.48 5.80 -4.68
N LEU A 306 -20.39 6.93 -5.39
CA LEU A 306 -20.44 8.27 -4.77
C LEU A 306 -21.77 8.54 -4.08
N ALA A 307 -22.89 8.08 -4.65
CA ALA A 307 -24.21 8.19 -4.03
C ALA A 307 -24.23 7.52 -2.64
N LEU A 308 -23.61 6.35 -2.53
CA LEU A 308 -23.43 5.64 -1.25
C LEU A 308 -22.45 6.36 -0.32
N GLU A 309 -21.32 6.84 -0.85
CA GLU A 309 -20.26 7.50 -0.07
C GLU A 309 -20.75 8.83 0.55
N TRP A 310 -21.45 9.63 -0.24
CA TRP A 310 -21.91 10.98 0.12
C TRP A 310 -23.33 10.99 0.68
N ASN A 311 -24.00 9.82 0.71
CA ASN A 311 -25.38 9.66 1.17
C ASN A 311 -26.35 10.59 0.42
N GLU A 312 -26.25 10.59 -0.91
CA GLU A 312 -27.03 11.42 -1.82
C GLU A 312 -27.62 10.57 -2.95
N PRO A 313 -28.80 10.90 -3.51
CA PRO A 313 -29.36 10.15 -4.63
C PRO A 313 -28.43 10.18 -5.86
N GLU A 314 -28.27 9.04 -6.55
CA GLU A 314 -27.39 8.94 -7.73
C GLU A 314 -27.72 9.96 -8.83
N ALA A 315 -29.01 10.25 -9.06
CA ALA A 315 -29.42 11.29 -10.01
C ALA A 315 -28.86 12.67 -9.66
N LYS A 316 -28.81 13.03 -8.36
CA LYS A 316 -28.23 14.28 -7.87
C LYS A 316 -26.71 14.28 -8.04
N ILE A 317 -26.04 13.16 -7.82
CA ILE A 317 -24.61 13.01 -8.10
C ILE A 317 -24.32 13.24 -9.58
N ARG A 318 -25.06 12.58 -10.47
CA ARG A 318 -24.90 12.74 -11.93
C ARG A 318 -25.14 14.18 -12.39
N GLN A 319 -26.12 14.86 -11.80
CA GLN A 319 -26.35 16.28 -12.06
C GLN A 319 -25.21 17.17 -11.55
N MET A 320 -24.73 16.93 -10.34
CA MET A 320 -23.63 17.68 -9.72
C MET A 320 -22.32 17.53 -10.51
N LEU A 321 -22.10 16.36 -11.10
CA LEU A 321 -20.93 16.04 -11.90
C LEU A 321 -21.16 16.20 -13.41
N ALA A 322 -22.27 16.83 -13.83
CA ALA A 322 -22.57 17.10 -15.24
C ALA A 322 -21.48 18.02 -15.83
N GLY A 323 -20.59 17.45 -16.65
CA GLY A 323 -19.45 18.14 -17.24
C GLY A 323 -18.08 17.71 -16.69
N SER A 324 -18.05 16.88 -15.63
CA SER A 324 -16.81 16.19 -15.23
C SER A 324 -16.47 15.09 -16.23
N ARG A 325 -15.18 14.91 -16.52
CA ARG A 325 -14.73 13.84 -17.41
C ARG A 325 -14.93 12.49 -16.75
N THR A 326 -15.23 11.50 -17.57
CA THR A 326 -15.27 10.10 -17.16
C THR A 326 -14.39 9.25 -18.05
N HIS A 327 -14.02 8.08 -17.55
CA HIS A 327 -13.23 7.08 -18.27
C HIS A 327 -13.67 5.66 -17.90
N ALA A 328 -13.17 4.70 -18.67
CA ALA A 328 -13.35 3.28 -18.41
C ALA A 328 -12.12 2.67 -17.75
N GLN A 329 -12.33 1.76 -16.79
CA GLN A 329 -11.22 1.02 -16.19
C GLN A 329 -10.82 -0.16 -17.09
N ARG A 330 -9.71 0.01 -17.82
CA ARG A 330 -9.21 -1.02 -18.75
C ARG A 330 -8.57 -2.23 -18.08
N GLU A 331 -7.87 -2.03 -16.97
CA GLU A 331 -7.25 -3.10 -16.18
C GLU A 331 -8.27 -3.88 -15.34
N ARG A 332 -9.33 -3.20 -14.87
CA ARG A 332 -10.38 -3.76 -14.01
C ARG A 332 -11.78 -3.42 -14.53
N PRO A 333 -12.22 -4.01 -15.66
CA PRO A 333 -13.52 -3.70 -16.26
C PRO A 333 -14.73 -3.89 -15.35
N VAL A 334 -14.61 -4.69 -14.28
CA VAL A 334 -15.64 -4.87 -13.25
C VAL A 334 -16.06 -3.56 -12.55
N LEU A 335 -15.19 -2.54 -12.54
CA LEU A 335 -15.51 -1.22 -11.99
C LEU A 335 -16.42 -0.41 -12.93
N GLY A 336 -16.39 -0.69 -14.24
CA GLY A 336 -17.25 -0.11 -15.25
C GLY A 336 -16.59 0.95 -16.14
N ASP A 337 -17.40 1.55 -17.01
CA ASP A 337 -16.95 2.42 -18.10
C ASP A 337 -17.21 3.93 -17.88
N GLN A 338 -17.83 4.28 -16.76
CA GLN A 338 -18.21 5.65 -16.41
C GLN A 338 -17.71 5.98 -15.00
N LEU A 339 -16.39 6.06 -14.87
CA LEU A 339 -15.71 6.38 -13.63
C LEU A 339 -15.19 7.81 -13.66
N TYR A 340 -15.19 8.46 -12.51
CA TYR A 340 -14.62 9.79 -12.33
C TYR A 340 -13.21 9.66 -11.73
N ASP A 341 -12.31 10.60 -12.03
CA ASP A 341 -11.07 10.71 -11.26
C ASP A 341 -11.35 11.45 -9.94
N ARG A 342 -11.00 10.82 -8.81
CA ARG A 342 -11.18 11.39 -7.47
C ARG A 342 -10.58 12.80 -7.33
N ALA A 343 -9.44 13.08 -7.95
CA ALA A 343 -8.79 14.38 -7.90
C ALA A 343 -9.63 15.49 -8.55
N ASP A 344 -10.44 15.15 -9.56
CA ASP A 344 -11.30 16.09 -10.28
C ASP A 344 -12.61 16.39 -9.53
N ILE A 345 -13.06 15.47 -8.67
CA ILE A 345 -14.40 15.52 -8.06
C ILE A 345 -14.43 15.73 -6.54
N ASP A 346 -13.31 15.58 -5.82
CA ASP A 346 -13.33 15.64 -4.34
C ASP A 346 -13.77 17.01 -3.81
N ARG A 347 -13.65 18.08 -4.59
CA ARG A 347 -14.19 19.41 -4.26
C ARG A 347 -15.72 19.45 -4.08
N PHE A 348 -16.43 18.44 -4.57
CA PHE A 348 -17.88 18.31 -4.44
C PHE A 348 -18.30 17.48 -3.22
N ALA A 349 -17.35 16.88 -2.50
CA ALA A 349 -17.67 16.06 -1.33
C ALA A 349 -18.36 16.91 -0.22
N PRO A 350 -19.31 16.33 0.54
CA PRO A 350 -20.06 17.05 1.57
C PRO A 350 -19.25 17.33 2.86
N TYR A 351 -17.98 16.92 2.87
CA TYR A 351 -17.03 17.08 3.97
C TYR A 351 -15.62 17.27 3.41
N GLN A 352 -14.75 17.87 4.20
CA GLN A 352 -13.35 18.01 3.81
C GLN A 352 -12.66 16.65 3.84
N THR A 353 -12.13 16.23 2.69
CA THR A 353 -11.42 14.96 2.56
C THR A 353 -9.94 15.13 2.84
N ILE A 354 -9.31 14.11 3.44
CA ILE A 354 -7.84 14.03 3.43
C ILE A 354 -7.40 13.80 1.99
N ARG A 355 -6.56 14.69 1.46
CA ARG A 355 -6.01 14.55 0.11
C ARG A 355 -5.15 13.29 0.03
N VAL A 356 -5.47 12.43 -0.92
CA VAL A 356 -4.71 11.22 -1.25
C VAL A 356 -3.54 11.55 -2.18
N PRO A 357 -2.58 10.64 -2.40
CA PRO A 357 -1.56 10.82 -3.42
C PRO A 357 -2.16 11.25 -4.76
N SER A 358 -1.51 12.18 -5.47
CA SER A 358 -1.99 12.62 -6.79
C SER A 358 -1.90 11.52 -7.85
N GLN A 359 -1.07 10.50 -7.60
CA GLN A 359 -0.90 9.33 -8.43
C GLN A 359 -0.81 8.11 -7.52
N LEU A 360 -1.65 7.11 -7.77
CA LEU A 360 -1.72 5.91 -6.91
C LEU A 360 -0.50 5.01 -7.08
N ARG A 361 -0.02 4.88 -8.32
CA ARG A 361 1.07 3.98 -8.71
C ARG A 361 2.24 4.75 -9.31
N GLU A 362 2.01 5.82 -10.05
CA GLU A 362 3.11 6.58 -10.65
C GLU A 362 3.68 7.64 -9.70
N ALA A 363 4.88 8.13 -10.01
CA ALA A 363 5.39 9.34 -9.38
C ALA A 363 4.42 10.51 -9.66
N GLY A 364 4.20 11.36 -8.67
CA GLY A 364 3.24 12.45 -8.75
C GLY A 364 3.69 13.69 -8.00
N GLY A 365 3.03 14.83 -8.27
CA GLY A 365 3.37 16.11 -7.64
C GLY A 365 2.96 16.22 -6.17
N TYR A 366 2.18 15.27 -5.64
CA TYR A 366 1.77 15.24 -4.23
C TYR A 366 1.70 13.81 -3.70
N ASP A 367 2.38 13.56 -2.58
CA ASP A 367 2.30 12.33 -1.79
C ASP A 367 2.26 12.76 -0.30
N PRO A 368 1.16 12.52 0.44
CA PRO A 368 1.03 13.02 1.80
C PRO A 368 2.00 12.30 2.74
N ASP A 369 2.57 12.99 3.74
CA ASP A 369 3.27 12.38 4.89
C ASP A 369 2.50 12.69 6.18
N LEU A 370 1.44 11.92 6.41
CA LEU A 370 0.51 12.14 7.51
C LEU A 370 1.13 11.79 8.87
N ILE A 371 2.16 10.94 8.89
CA ILE A 371 2.82 10.52 10.13
C ILE A 371 3.70 11.66 10.66
N LYS A 372 4.36 12.42 9.77
CA LYS A 372 5.21 13.56 10.18
C LYS A 372 4.48 14.89 10.27
N GLN A 373 3.33 15.06 9.62
CA GLN A 373 2.56 16.32 9.66
C GLN A 373 2.06 16.69 11.08
N ASP A 374 1.72 15.70 11.91
CA ASP A 374 1.32 15.96 13.31
C ASP A 374 2.51 16.29 14.23
N ALA A 375 3.74 15.91 13.88
CA ALA A 375 4.94 16.33 14.63
C ALA A 375 5.20 17.84 14.50
N ALA A 376 4.86 18.44 13.36
CA ALA A 376 4.98 19.88 13.14
C ALA A 376 3.84 20.68 13.80
N ALA A 377 2.60 20.15 13.78
CA ALA A 377 1.46 20.78 14.45
C ALA A 377 1.54 20.67 15.99
N ALA A 378 2.19 19.64 16.53
CA ALA A 378 2.48 19.51 17.96
C ALA A 378 3.68 20.37 18.42
N ALA A 379 4.54 20.82 17.50
CA ALA A 379 5.73 21.63 17.78
C ALA A 379 5.50 23.15 17.70
N ASP A 380 4.35 23.62 17.18
CA ASP A 380 4.01 25.04 17.12
C ASP A 380 2.53 25.31 17.47
N PRO A 381 2.20 25.53 18.76
CA PRO A 381 0.85 25.92 19.17
C PRO A 381 0.49 27.38 18.79
N GLY A 382 1.36 28.11 18.08
CA GLY A 382 1.24 29.55 17.83
C GLY A 382 0.62 29.96 16.50
N ASN A 383 0.35 29.06 15.57
CA ASN A 383 -0.08 29.44 14.21
C ASN A 383 -1.54 29.05 13.88
N THR A 384 -2.48 29.43 14.76
CA THR A 384 -3.89 29.53 14.37
C THR A 384 -4.16 30.92 13.78
N VAL A 385 -4.31 30.99 12.46
CA VAL A 385 -4.82 32.18 11.77
C VAL A 385 -6.21 32.52 12.33
N PRO A 386 -6.51 33.77 12.72
CA PRO A 386 -7.81 34.13 13.26
C PRO A 386 -8.89 33.91 12.22
N ARG A 387 -9.92 33.16 12.61
CA ARG A 387 -11.15 33.00 11.83
C ARG A 387 -11.82 34.37 11.76
N ALA A 388 -11.81 35.01 10.59
CA ALA A 388 -12.50 36.28 10.38
C ALA A 388 -13.99 36.11 10.73
N ALA A 389 -14.42 36.79 11.77
CA ALA A 389 -15.82 36.89 12.16
C ALA A 389 -16.59 37.55 11.01
N ARG A 390 -17.53 36.81 10.43
CA ARG A 390 -18.59 37.45 9.64
C ARG A 390 -19.60 38.03 10.62
N GLY A 391 -19.59 39.36 10.73
CA GLY A 391 -20.69 40.13 11.31
C GLY A 391 -21.91 40.17 10.39
N PRO A 392 -23.03 40.73 10.89
CA PRO A 392 -24.41 40.33 10.62
C PRO A 392 -24.88 40.40 9.18
#